data_AF-A0A957PXY0-F1
#
_entry.id   AF-A0A957PXY0-F1
#
_cell.length_a   1.000
_cell.length_b   1.000
_cell.length_c   1.000
_cell.angle_alpha   90.00
_cell.angle_beta   90.00
_cell.angle_gamma   90.00
#
_symmetry.space_group_name_H-M   'P 1'
#
loop_
_entity.id
_entity.type
_entity.pdbx_description
1 polymer ?
#
loop_
_entity_poly.entity_id
_entity_poly.type
_entity_poly.pdbx_seq_one_letter_code
_entity_poly.pdbx_strand_id
1 'polypeptide(L)'
;SVLSEAAPNYSRTLPALPAVFVPVGLALAWLVALPRHRRSPQARSPIPQRSGYAVAALLLLVSGTQACYDYFVRYPQMPESYYIYDTDKLDALAALEELAAAGNTVYLAPLWSEHATFAFLRDSAIIKSLDSGETVVLPPPGQGAVYAFPAEKAVRAEELAKLWPDVGVTMITDRYNKPLLATVQVPPTQAAQWPSRFEPEPQRDGELPAYFDDAPTLVGVQQRNNRQELRLFWRAEAPTLRNLTTFLHLIDRDGRRVAQVDKLPGDGSYLTPTWTPGERVIERYDIDFADSCHGEDPLTLVVGWYELAADGARRSRVDAAGNPLPGDSVIAGTVTFPITAHPPEALTLPAADDLALGEDLMLYGSVVNGEPAQPGAALSTDLYWQATATLNTAPITLQLRTDEGPVALWQGVIAPDVPWHAGELICRRLHFTLPTDLAAGDYPLEVVAPEGEPTRFHTLQVAP
;
A
#
# COMPACT_ATOMS: atom_id res chain seq x y z
N SER A 1 17.94 31.88 -6.46
CA SER A 1 18.67 32.77 -5.53
C SER A 1 20.07 32.23 -5.30
N VAL A 2 21.13 33.04 -5.46
CA VAL A 2 22.52 32.67 -5.09
C VAL A 2 22.70 32.65 -3.55
N LEU A 3 21.71 33.18 -2.84
CA LEU A 3 21.57 33.15 -1.38
C LEU A 3 20.45 32.17 -1.05
N SER A 4 20.82 30.93 -0.74
CA SER A 4 19.88 29.91 -0.22
C SER A 4 19.41 30.33 1.17
N GLU A 5 18.11 30.22 1.44
CA GLU A 5 17.50 30.50 2.77
C GLU A 5 17.61 29.31 3.75
N ALA A 6 18.16 28.15 3.33
CA ALA A 6 18.38 27.00 4.21
C ALA A 6 19.81 26.44 4.08
N ALA A 7 20.40 26.03 5.22
CA ALA A 7 21.76 25.49 5.34
C ALA A 7 21.80 23.95 5.19
N PRO A 8 22.94 23.32 4.80
CA PRO A 8 24.10 23.84 4.11
C PRO A 8 24.31 23.14 2.76
N ASN A 9 23.79 23.68 1.67
CA ASN A 9 24.23 23.32 0.32
C ASN A 9 25.23 24.37 -0.19
N TYR A 10 26.40 24.46 0.46
CA TYR A 10 27.49 25.39 0.12
C TYR A 10 28.16 25.11 -1.23
N SER A 11 27.82 24.01 -1.91
CA SER A 11 28.40 23.64 -3.20
C SER A 11 28.13 24.69 -4.30
N ARG A 12 26.99 25.40 -4.22
CA ARG A 12 26.58 26.40 -5.22
C ARG A 12 27.12 27.81 -4.95
N THR A 13 27.62 28.09 -3.75
CA THR A 13 28.16 29.43 -3.40
C THR A 13 29.67 29.52 -3.63
N LEU A 14 30.39 28.39 -3.66
CA LEU A 14 31.84 28.32 -3.91
C LEU A 14 32.31 29.13 -5.13
N PRO A 15 31.64 29.10 -6.31
CA PRO A 15 32.06 29.91 -7.46
C PRO A 15 31.80 31.41 -7.28
N ALA A 16 30.88 31.81 -6.40
CA ALA A 16 30.53 33.20 -6.13
C ALA A 16 31.41 33.85 -5.06
N LEU A 17 32.11 33.07 -4.24
CA LEU A 17 32.97 33.59 -3.17
C LEU A 17 34.05 34.57 -3.68
N PRO A 18 34.77 34.31 -4.79
CA PRO A 18 35.72 35.29 -5.32
C PRO A 18 35.07 36.62 -5.71
N ALA A 19 33.88 36.59 -6.32
CA ALA A 19 33.16 37.80 -6.73
C ALA A 19 32.70 38.65 -5.52
N VAL A 20 32.49 38.03 -4.36
CA VAL A 20 32.13 38.73 -3.11
C VAL A 20 33.37 39.21 -2.36
N PHE A 21 34.39 38.37 -2.20
CA PHE A 21 35.54 38.67 -1.35
C PHE A 21 36.63 39.52 -2.04
N VAL A 22 36.81 39.41 -3.36
CA VAL A 22 37.84 40.19 -4.08
C VAL A 22 37.56 41.69 -4.02
N PRO A 23 36.33 42.19 -4.28
CA PRO A 23 36.04 43.62 -4.15
C PRO A 23 36.24 44.15 -2.72
N VAL A 24 35.87 43.36 -1.70
CA VAL A 24 36.06 43.72 -0.29
C VAL A 24 37.56 43.79 0.06
N GLY A 25 38.35 42.81 -0.39
CA GLY A 25 39.80 42.82 -0.22
C GLY A 25 40.46 44.00 -0.92
N LEU A 26 40.04 44.32 -2.15
CA LEU A 26 40.51 45.50 -2.89
C LEU A 26 40.11 46.82 -2.21
N ALA A 27 38.91 46.91 -1.65
CA ALA A 27 38.47 48.09 -0.90
C ALA A 27 39.29 48.31 0.38
N LEU A 28 39.59 47.23 1.13
CA LEU A 28 40.49 47.30 2.29
C LEU A 28 41.91 47.70 1.88
N ALA A 29 42.44 47.13 0.78
CA ALA A 29 43.74 47.51 0.25
C ALA A 29 43.78 48.99 -0.20
N TRP A 30 42.69 49.49 -0.81
CA TRP A 30 42.54 50.89 -1.19
C TRP A 30 42.49 51.82 0.04
N LEU A 31 41.78 51.45 1.11
CA LEU A 31 41.76 52.22 2.37
C LEU A 31 43.15 52.34 3.01
N VAL A 32 43.96 51.28 2.93
CA VAL A 32 45.36 51.29 3.35
C VAL A 32 46.22 52.20 2.46
N ALA A 33 45.96 52.22 1.15
CA ALA A 33 46.70 53.00 0.17
C ALA A 33 46.23 54.47 0.02
N LEU A 34 45.03 54.81 0.53
CA LEU A 34 44.38 56.13 0.42
C LEU A 34 45.27 57.34 0.73
N PRO A 35 46.14 57.30 1.76
CA PRO A 35 47.04 58.41 2.08
C PRO A 35 48.09 58.71 0.99
N ARG A 36 48.32 57.78 0.05
CA ARG A 36 49.28 57.93 -1.06
C ARG A 36 48.66 58.61 -2.29
N HIS A 37 47.38 58.38 -2.58
CA HIS A 37 46.75 58.85 -3.83
C HIS A 37 46.23 60.31 -3.79
N ARG A 38 46.04 60.91 -2.60
CA ARG A 38 45.51 62.28 -2.46
C ARG A 38 46.56 63.39 -2.39
N ARG A 39 47.80 63.19 -2.85
CA ARG A 39 48.90 64.17 -2.62
C ARG A 39 49.59 64.69 -3.90
N SER A 40 49.71 66.02 -3.94
CA SER A 40 50.75 66.74 -4.71
C SER A 40 52.11 66.60 -4.00
N PRO A 41 53.26 66.61 -4.71
CA PRO A 41 54.58 66.26 -4.16
C PRO A 41 55.09 67.13 -2.99
N GLN A 42 54.46 68.26 -2.66
CA GLN A 42 55.03 69.30 -1.80
C GLN A 42 54.41 69.47 -0.40
N ALA A 43 53.33 68.77 -0.02
CA ALA A 43 52.69 68.98 1.30
C ALA A 43 53.01 67.86 2.31
N ARG A 44 53.89 68.15 3.28
CA ARG A 44 54.14 67.31 4.47
C ARG A 44 53.08 67.60 5.54
N SER A 45 52.11 66.70 5.71
CA SER A 45 51.27 66.63 6.92
C SER A 45 51.32 65.23 7.55
N PRO A 46 51.07 65.09 8.87
CA PRO A 46 51.64 64.02 9.69
C PRO A 46 50.64 62.89 9.97
N ILE A 47 49.74 62.55 9.04
CA ILE A 47 48.88 61.36 9.25
C ILE A 47 49.63 60.14 8.69
N PRO A 48 50.15 59.24 9.55
CA PRO A 48 51.01 58.15 9.13
C PRO A 48 50.21 57.04 8.44
N GLN A 49 50.80 56.32 7.48
CA GLN A 49 50.19 55.12 6.82
C GLN A 49 49.59 54.12 7.82
N ARG A 50 50.08 54.13 9.07
CA ARG A 50 49.53 53.41 10.22
C ARG A 50 48.03 53.65 10.44
N SER A 51 47.47 54.81 10.07
CA SER A 51 46.04 55.10 10.23
C SER A 51 45.17 54.28 9.27
N GLY A 52 45.59 54.06 8.01
CA GLY A 52 44.87 53.23 7.06
C GLY A 52 44.85 51.74 7.48
N TYR A 53 46.00 51.24 7.95
CA TYR A 53 46.09 49.91 8.56
C TYR A 53 45.24 49.79 9.82
N ALA A 54 45.21 50.83 10.67
CA ALA A 54 44.39 50.84 11.87
C ALA A 54 42.89 50.80 11.55
N VAL A 55 42.42 51.53 10.53
CA VAL A 55 41.02 51.49 10.08
C VAL A 55 40.66 50.12 9.50
N ALA A 56 41.51 49.55 8.64
CA ALA A 56 41.26 48.22 8.08
C ALA A 56 41.26 47.13 9.18
N ALA A 57 42.20 47.19 10.12
CA ALA A 57 42.26 46.29 11.26
C ALA A 57 41.05 46.44 12.18
N LEU A 58 40.59 47.66 12.44
CA LEU A 58 39.39 47.92 13.23
C LEU A 58 38.14 47.36 12.53
N LEU A 59 37.98 47.55 11.23
CA LEU A 59 36.86 46.99 10.46
C LEU A 59 36.85 45.46 10.52
N LEU A 60 38.00 44.82 10.32
CA LEU A 60 38.12 43.36 10.43
C LEU A 60 37.85 42.87 11.86
N LEU A 61 38.34 43.60 12.88
CA LEU A 61 38.11 43.23 14.27
C LEU A 61 36.63 43.37 14.65
N VAL A 62 35.97 44.46 14.26
CA VAL A 62 34.54 44.67 14.52
C VAL A 62 33.70 43.65 13.78
N SER A 63 33.94 43.46 12.47
CA SER A 63 33.22 42.47 11.66
C SER A 63 33.45 41.05 12.15
N GLY A 64 34.68 40.68 12.49
CA GLY A 64 35.01 39.36 13.04
C GLY A 64 34.40 39.15 14.42
N THR A 65 34.42 40.16 15.30
CA THR A 65 33.76 40.08 16.61
C THR A 65 32.25 39.93 16.46
N GLN A 66 31.62 40.69 15.55
CA GLN A 66 30.20 40.56 15.27
C GLN A 66 29.87 39.19 14.69
N ALA A 67 30.64 38.69 13.73
CA ALA A 67 30.46 37.36 13.16
C ALA A 67 30.61 36.25 14.22
N CYS A 68 31.61 36.35 15.09
CA CYS A 68 31.79 35.43 16.22
C CYS A 68 30.60 35.50 17.19
N TYR A 69 30.12 36.68 17.55
CA TYR A 69 28.96 36.83 18.42
C TYR A 69 27.68 36.29 17.77
N ASP A 70 27.45 36.63 16.50
CA ASP A 70 26.31 36.13 15.74
C ASP A 70 26.35 34.59 15.63
N TYR A 71 27.51 33.99 15.36
CA TYR A 71 27.66 32.54 15.21
C TYR A 71 27.62 31.76 16.53
N PHE A 72 28.32 32.21 17.57
CA PHE A 72 28.47 31.45 18.82
C PHE A 72 27.45 31.82 19.90
N VAL A 73 26.81 32.99 19.82
CA VAL A 73 25.87 33.47 20.84
C VAL A 73 24.47 33.60 20.27
N ARG A 74 24.29 34.36 19.19
CA ARG A 74 22.96 34.68 18.67
C ARG A 74 22.30 33.49 17.95
N TYR A 75 23.00 32.88 17.01
CA TYR A 75 22.46 31.82 16.15
C TYR A 75 22.07 30.54 16.92
N PRO A 76 22.85 30.05 17.91
CA PRO A 76 22.45 28.88 18.72
C PRO A 76 21.23 29.15 19.62
N GLN A 77 20.88 30.42 19.86
CA GLN A 77 19.69 30.81 20.61
C GLN A 77 18.45 30.96 19.72
N MET A 78 18.60 30.97 18.40
CA MET A 78 17.49 31.06 17.45
C MET A 78 16.72 29.73 17.41
N PRO A 79 15.39 29.72 17.63
CA PRO A 79 14.59 28.50 17.54
C PRO A 79 14.69 27.80 16.17
N GLU A 80 14.98 28.52 15.10
CA GLU A 80 15.14 27.97 13.76
C GLU A 80 16.34 27.01 13.67
N SER A 81 17.40 27.26 14.44
CA SER A 81 18.59 26.40 14.46
C SER A 81 18.25 24.97 14.90
N TYR A 82 17.30 24.83 15.83
CA TYR A 82 16.81 23.54 16.31
C TYR A 82 16.25 22.66 15.17
N TYR A 83 15.50 23.24 14.24
CA TYR A 83 14.92 22.51 13.11
C TYR A 83 15.90 22.36 11.93
N ILE A 84 16.75 23.38 11.67
CA ILE A 84 17.72 23.36 10.56
C ILE A 84 18.79 22.28 10.75
N TYR A 85 19.20 22.02 11.99
CA TYR A 85 20.19 20.99 12.32
C TYR A 85 19.57 19.68 12.82
N ASP A 86 18.29 19.44 12.51
CA ASP A 86 17.57 18.21 12.87
C ASP A 86 17.60 17.86 14.37
N THR A 87 17.79 18.85 15.24
CA THR A 87 17.77 18.61 16.69
C THR A 87 16.37 18.20 17.15
N ASP A 88 15.34 18.63 16.43
CA ASP A 88 13.96 18.15 16.58
C ASP A 88 13.79 16.65 16.37
N LYS A 89 14.52 16.09 15.40
CA LYS A 89 14.52 14.66 15.12
C LYS A 89 15.28 13.88 16.18
N LEU A 90 16.34 14.45 16.75
CA LEU A 90 17.06 13.85 17.88
C LEU A 90 16.19 13.79 19.14
N ASP A 91 15.51 14.90 19.47
CA ASP A 91 14.59 14.95 20.63
C ASP A 91 13.43 13.96 20.43
N ALA A 92 12.89 13.84 19.21
CA ALA A 92 11.87 12.84 18.89
C ALA A 92 12.39 11.40 18.98
N LEU A 93 13.59 11.11 18.48
CA LEU A 93 14.22 9.79 18.57
C LEU A 93 14.40 9.39 20.04
N ALA A 94 14.90 10.29 20.89
CA ALA A 94 15.06 10.03 22.32
C ALA A 94 13.72 9.72 23.01
N ALA A 95 12.65 10.43 22.66
CA ALA A 95 11.32 10.14 23.18
C ALA A 95 10.79 8.76 22.73
N LEU A 96 11.07 8.34 21.50
CA LEU A 96 10.73 7.00 21.02
C LEU A 96 11.54 5.90 21.72
N GLU A 97 12.82 6.13 21.98
CA GLU A 97 13.68 5.21 22.74
C GLU A 97 13.19 5.03 24.18
N GLU A 98 12.72 6.11 24.83
CA GLU A 98 12.10 6.01 26.16
C GLU A 98 10.84 5.15 26.14
N LEU A 99 9.98 5.33 25.12
CA LEU A 99 8.79 4.49 24.94
C LEU A 99 9.17 3.02 24.68
N ALA A 100 10.23 2.76 23.92
CA ALA A 100 10.73 1.40 23.70
C ALA A 100 11.26 0.77 25.00
N ALA A 101 12.05 1.52 25.77
CA ALA A 101 12.60 1.11 27.05
C ALA A 101 11.51 0.81 28.11
N ALA A 102 10.33 1.40 27.96
CA ALA A 102 9.14 1.10 28.79
C ALA A 102 8.46 -0.24 28.46
N GLY A 103 9.06 -1.08 27.59
CA GLY A 103 8.55 -2.41 27.24
C GLY A 103 7.62 -2.42 26.02
N ASN A 104 7.75 -1.43 25.13
CA ASN A 104 6.99 -1.36 23.90
C ASN A 104 7.86 -1.68 22.68
N THR A 105 7.28 -2.28 21.65
CA THR A 105 7.85 -2.22 20.30
C THR A 105 7.37 -0.94 19.61
N VAL A 106 8.30 -0.18 19.03
CA VAL A 106 8.00 1.10 18.39
C VAL A 106 8.05 0.94 16.87
N TYR A 107 6.99 1.40 16.21
CA TYR A 107 6.82 1.43 14.76
C TYR A 107 6.72 2.89 14.30
N LEU A 108 7.66 3.34 13.48
CA LEU A 108 7.74 4.71 12.99
C LEU A 108 7.38 4.76 11.49
N ALA A 109 6.49 5.67 11.12
CA ALA A 109 6.05 5.83 9.74
C ALA A 109 7.22 6.18 8.79
N PRO A 110 7.21 5.68 7.52
CA PRO A 110 8.30 5.82 6.56
C PRO A 110 8.82 7.26 6.38
N LEU A 111 7.92 8.25 6.40
CA LEU A 111 8.28 9.66 6.21
C LEU A 111 9.39 10.13 7.16
N TRP A 112 9.43 9.60 8.38
CA TRP A 112 10.47 9.92 9.35
C TRP A 112 11.51 8.81 9.49
N SER A 113 11.13 7.52 9.45
CA SER A 113 12.08 6.42 9.61
C SER A 113 13.13 6.32 8.48
N GLU A 114 12.79 6.82 7.28
CA GLU A 114 13.69 6.89 6.11
C GLU A 114 14.38 8.25 5.96
N HIS A 115 14.03 9.24 6.78
CA HIS A 115 14.75 10.51 6.82
C HIS A 115 16.20 10.26 7.22
N ALA A 116 17.16 10.90 6.55
CA ALA A 116 18.60 10.60 6.70
C ALA A 116 19.07 10.53 8.16
N THR A 117 18.65 11.49 9.00
CA THR A 117 18.97 11.54 10.43
C THR A 117 18.45 10.32 11.21
N PHE A 118 17.18 9.93 11.02
CA PHE A 118 16.63 8.73 11.66
C PHE A 118 17.25 7.45 11.08
N ALA A 119 17.38 7.37 9.75
CA ALA A 119 17.94 6.19 9.09
C ALA A 119 19.39 5.91 9.53
N PHE A 120 20.16 6.96 9.87
CA PHE A 120 21.54 6.81 10.35
C PHE A 120 21.64 6.53 11.85
N LEU A 121 20.75 7.11 12.68
CA LEU A 121 20.89 7.08 14.13
C LEU A 121 20.01 6.05 14.84
N ARG A 122 18.87 5.65 14.25
CA ARG A 122 17.96 4.71 14.91
C ARG A 122 18.54 3.30 14.93
N ASP A 123 18.34 2.60 16.02
CA ASP A 123 18.47 1.14 16.02
C ASP A 123 17.21 0.53 15.39
N SER A 124 17.35 -0.06 14.20
CA SER A 124 16.24 -0.68 13.48
C SER A 124 15.65 -1.91 14.17
N ALA A 125 16.36 -2.51 15.15
CA ALA A 125 15.82 -3.58 15.96
C ALA A 125 14.88 -3.07 17.07
N ILE A 126 15.05 -1.81 17.49
CA ILE A 126 14.26 -1.17 18.56
C ILE A 126 13.12 -0.34 17.97
N ILE A 127 13.42 0.50 16.98
CA ILE A 127 12.47 1.39 16.30
C ILE A 127 12.37 0.94 14.85
N LYS A 128 11.28 0.24 14.53
CA LYS A 128 11.06 -0.35 13.22
C LYS A 128 10.36 0.65 12.30
N SER A 129 10.63 0.56 11.00
CA SER A 129 9.85 1.31 9.99
C SER A 129 8.52 0.58 9.79
N LEU A 130 7.40 1.26 9.57
CA LEU A 130 6.14 0.59 9.25
C LEU A 130 5.16 1.53 8.55
N ASP A 131 4.67 1.19 7.36
CA ASP A 131 3.48 1.83 6.81
C ASP A 131 2.20 1.12 7.29
N SER A 132 1.54 1.73 8.27
CA SER A 132 0.30 1.19 8.85
C SER A 132 -0.91 1.21 7.92
N GLY A 133 -0.79 1.83 6.72
CA GLY A 133 -1.84 1.81 5.71
C GLY A 133 -1.93 0.49 4.94
N GLU A 134 -0.79 -0.20 4.80
CA GLU A 134 -0.66 -1.45 4.05
C GLU A 134 -0.65 -2.68 4.96
N THR A 135 -0.14 -2.52 6.18
CA THR A 135 0.09 -3.63 7.10
C THR A 135 -0.11 -3.19 8.55
N VAL A 136 -0.55 -4.08 9.42
CA VAL A 136 -0.62 -3.83 10.87
C VAL A 136 0.19 -4.88 11.58
N VAL A 137 1.12 -4.44 12.44
CA VAL A 137 2.06 -5.33 13.12
C VAL A 137 1.84 -5.26 14.63
N LEU A 138 1.55 -6.41 15.21
CA LEU A 138 1.45 -6.58 16.66
C LEU A 138 2.75 -7.19 17.19
N PRO A 139 3.28 -6.65 18.29
CA PRO A 139 4.49 -7.16 18.88
C PRO A 139 4.30 -8.58 19.46
N PRO A 140 5.40 -9.25 19.82
CA PRO A 140 5.35 -10.50 20.57
C PRO A 140 4.53 -10.35 21.86
N PRO A 141 3.85 -11.41 22.33
CA PRO A 141 3.08 -11.37 23.57
C PRO A 141 3.90 -10.85 24.76
N GLY A 142 3.29 -9.98 25.57
CA GLY A 142 3.94 -9.36 26.74
C GLY A 142 4.55 -7.99 26.49
N GLN A 143 4.61 -7.51 25.23
CA GLN A 143 5.04 -6.16 24.88
C GLN A 143 3.86 -5.28 24.45
N GLY A 144 3.95 -3.98 24.71
CA GLY A 144 3.03 -2.99 24.15
C GLY A 144 3.45 -2.57 22.74
N ALA A 145 2.54 -1.91 22.01
CA ALA A 145 2.83 -1.40 20.67
C ALA A 145 2.72 0.12 20.65
N VAL A 146 3.70 0.80 20.06
CA VAL A 146 3.65 2.25 19.82
C VAL A 146 3.76 2.50 18.33
N TYR A 147 2.74 3.08 17.73
CA TYR A 147 2.77 3.53 16.35
C TYR A 147 2.96 5.05 16.33
N ALA A 148 4.09 5.50 15.78
CA ALA A 148 4.48 6.90 15.73
C ALA A 148 4.37 7.46 14.31
N PHE A 149 3.68 8.59 14.21
CA PHE A 149 3.46 9.32 12.97
C PHE A 149 4.01 10.74 13.08
N PRO A 150 4.53 11.32 11.99
CA PRO A 150 4.76 12.76 11.90
C PRO A 150 3.51 13.53 12.35
N ALA A 151 3.67 14.64 13.05
CA ALA A 151 2.55 15.44 13.52
C ALA A 151 1.56 15.84 12.41
N GLU A 152 2.04 16.03 11.18
CA GLU A 152 1.22 16.37 10.01
C GLU A 152 0.33 15.21 9.55
N LYS A 153 0.59 13.98 10.02
CA LYS A 153 -0.18 12.76 9.74
C LYS A 153 -1.00 12.28 10.94
N ALA A 154 -1.32 13.16 11.90
CA ALA A 154 -2.13 12.80 13.07
C ALA A 154 -3.48 12.14 12.72
N VAL A 155 -4.12 12.51 11.61
CA VAL A 155 -5.36 11.86 11.13
C VAL A 155 -5.19 10.36 10.91
N ARG A 156 -4.05 9.91 10.38
CA ARG A 156 -3.77 8.47 10.23
C ARG A 156 -3.59 7.78 11.58
N ALA A 157 -2.98 8.46 12.55
CA ALA A 157 -2.87 7.94 13.91
C ALA A 157 -4.26 7.75 14.53
N GLU A 158 -5.18 8.70 14.33
CA GLU A 158 -6.57 8.60 14.80
C GLU A 158 -7.33 7.45 14.14
N GLU A 159 -7.14 7.24 12.83
CA GLU A 159 -7.74 6.11 12.11
C GLU A 159 -7.25 4.76 12.62
N LEU A 160 -5.95 4.66 12.88
CA LEU A 160 -5.34 3.46 13.43
C LEU A 160 -5.80 3.19 14.88
N ALA A 161 -5.92 4.22 15.71
CA ALA A 161 -6.33 4.08 17.11
C ALA A 161 -7.73 3.45 17.25
N LYS A 162 -8.63 3.69 16.28
CA LYS A 162 -10.00 3.12 16.23
C LYS A 162 -10.05 1.59 16.16
N LEU A 163 -8.93 0.92 15.90
CA LEU A 163 -8.86 -0.54 15.93
C LEU A 163 -8.93 -1.12 17.34
N TRP A 164 -8.63 -0.32 18.37
CA TRP A 164 -8.62 -0.74 19.76
C TRP A 164 -9.58 0.10 20.61
N PRO A 165 -10.29 -0.51 21.56
CA PRO A 165 -11.14 0.22 22.49
C PRO A 165 -10.28 1.05 23.45
N ASP A 166 -10.72 2.28 23.72
CA ASP A 166 -10.11 3.21 24.69
C ASP A 166 -8.65 3.60 24.39
N VAL A 167 -8.17 3.37 23.16
CA VAL A 167 -6.86 3.83 22.69
C VAL A 167 -7.03 5.14 21.92
N GLY A 168 -6.30 6.17 22.35
CA GLY A 168 -6.28 7.49 21.71
C GLY A 168 -4.90 7.86 21.16
N VAL A 169 -4.82 9.05 20.56
CA VAL A 169 -3.57 9.63 20.06
C VAL A 169 -2.97 10.54 21.14
N THR A 170 -1.67 10.36 21.41
CA THR A 170 -0.88 11.23 22.28
C THR A 170 0.17 11.98 21.46
N MET A 171 0.25 13.30 21.64
CA MET A 171 1.23 14.14 20.94
C MET A 171 2.53 14.24 21.76
N ILE A 172 3.65 13.90 21.12
CA ILE A 172 5.00 14.25 21.60
C ILE A 172 5.31 15.65 21.08
N THR A 173 5.73 16.55 21.97
CA THR A 173 6.07 17.94 21.64
C THR A 173 7.56 18.21 21.81
N ASP A 174 8.07 19.21 21.10
CA ASP A 174 9.41 19.73 21.27
C ASP A 174 9.54 20.62 22.52
N ARG A 175 10.77 21.07 22.81
CA ARG A 175 11.08 22.03 23.88
C ARG A 175 10.38 23.39 23.75
N TYR A 176 9.80 23.71 22.60
CA TYR A 176 9.01 24.90 22.34
C TYR A 176 7.49 24.61 22.33
N ASN A 177 7.10 23.41 22.79
CA ASN A 177 5.73 22.92 22.86
C ASN A 177 5.03 22.83 21.49
N LYS A 178 5.78 22.64 20.40
CA LYS A 178 5.24 22.31 19.08
C LYS A 178 5.17 20.80 18.87
N PRO A 179 4.17 20.28 18.17
CA PRO A 179 4.02 18.85 17.96
C PRO A 179 5.12 18.30 17.03
N LEU A 180 5.75 17.19 17.45
CA LEU A 180 6.71 16.42 16.66
C LEU A 180 6.07 15.15 16.11
N LEU A 181 5.51 14.34 17.00
CA LEU A 181 4.94 13.04 16.66
C LEU A 181 3.54 12.86 17.26
N ALA A 182 2.65 12.26 16.49
CA ALA A 182 1.40 11.67 16.97
C ALA A 182 1.66 10.18 17.25
N THR A 183 1.37 9.72 18.47
CA THR A 183 1.59 8.32 18.88
C THR A 183 0.30 7.62 19.26
N VAL A 184 0.14 6.38 18.82
CA VAL A 184 -0.91 5.45 19.24
C VAL A 184 -0.25 4.40 20.12
N GLN A 185 -0.59 4.37 21.41
CA GLN A 185 0.03 3.46 22.38
C GLN A 185 -0.98 2.38 22.79
N VAL A 186 -0.72 1.14 22.36
CA VAL A 186 -1.57 -0.03 22.64
C VAL A 186 -0.94 -0.82 23.79
N PRO A 187 -1.64 -1.03 24.92
CA PRO A 187 -1.09 -1.74 26.06
C PRO A 187 -0.86 -3.22 25.76
N PRO A 188 0.07 -3.90 26.45
CA PRO A 188 0.42 -5.30 26.18
C PRO A 188 -0.76 -6.27 26.17
N THR A 189 -1.76 -6.04 27.03
CA THR A 189 -2.96 -6.89 27.12
C THR A 189 -3.82 -6.83 25.86
N GLN A 190 -3.97 -5.65 25.27
CA GLN A 190 -4.69 -5.46 24.01
C GLN A 190 -3.82 -5.85 22.81
N ALA A 191 -2.54 -5.51 22.83
CA ALA A 191 -1.59 -5.87 21.78
C ALA A 191 -1.42 -7.40 21.64
N ALA A 192 -1.59 -8.17 22.73
CA ALA A 192 -1.57 -9.63 22.71
C ALA A 192 -2.72 -10.28 21.93
N GLN A 193 -3.76 -9.53 21.58
CA GLN A 193 -4.92 -10.00 20.81
C GLN A 193 -4.94 -9.37 19.42
N TRP A 194 -5.61 -10.03 18.49
CA TRP A 194 -5.91 -9.39 17.21
C TRP A 194 -6.91 -8.23 17.45
N PRO A 195 -6.80 -7.09 16.74
CA PRO A 195 -7.78 -6.02 16.88
C PRO A 195 -9.15 -6.47 16.41
N SER A 196 -10.24 -6.03 17.03
CA SER A 196 -11.59 -6.61 16.83
C SER A 196 -12.13 -6.55 15.40
N ARG A 197 -11.57 -5.68 14.54
CA ARG A 197 -11.93 -5.62 13.12
C ARG A 197 -11.12 -6.58 12.24
N PHE A 198 -9.99 -7.05 12.73
CA PHE A 198 -9.03 -7.88 12.00
C PHE A 198 -8.84 -9.16 12.78
N GLU A 199 -9.72 -10.14 12.57
CA GLU A 199 -9.61 -11.46 13.17
C GLU A 199 -9.57 -12.51 12.05
N PRO A 200 -8.74 -13.55 12.17
CA PRO A 200 -8.79 -14.70 11.28
C PRO A 200 -10.20 -15.30 11.19
N GLU A 201 -10.71 -15.47 9.97
CA GLU A 201 -11.98 -16.14 9.75
C GLU A 201 -11.77 -17.66 9.66
N PRO A 202 -12.73 -18.47 10.14
CA PRO A 202 -12.73 -19.90 9.89
C PRO A 202 -12.75 -20.17 8.38
N GLN A 203 -11.68 -20.79 7.87
CA GLN A 203 -11.56 -21.08 6.45
C GLN A 203 -12.18 -22.42 6.13
N ARG A 204 -13.12 -22.44 5.18
CA ARG A 204 -13.66 -23.68 4.63
C ARG A 204 -12.60 -24.36 3.77
N ASP A 205 -12.35 -25.63 4.05
CA ASP A 205 -11.37 -26.48 3.33
C ASP A 205 -9.92 -25.96 3.39
N GLY A 206 -9.63 -24.98 4.27
CA GLY A 206 -8.30 -24.40 4.44
C GLY A 206 -7.40 -25.20 5.39
N GLU A 207 -6.14 -25.35 5.02
CA GLU A 207 -5.13 -26.06 5.83
C GLU A 207 -4.34 -25.09 6.73
N LEU A 208 -5.02 -24.40 7.64
CA LEU A 208 -4.41 -23.40 8.54
C LEU A 208 -4.32 -23.91 9.99
N PRO A 209 -3.26 -23.58 10.75
CA PRO A 209 -2.10 -22.77 10.34
C PRO A 209 -1.16 -23.54 9.41
N ALA A 210 -0.54 -22.80 8.48
CA ALA A 210 0.41 -23.34 7.51
C ALA A 210 1.84 -22.88 7.79
N TYR A 211 2.74 -23.83 8.01
CA TYR A 211 4.15 -23.57 8.30
C TYR A 211 5.00 -23.74 7.05
N PHE A 212 6.03 -22.89 6.94
CA PHE A 212 6.96 -22.86 5.82
C PHE A 212 8.40 -22.86 6.37
N ASP A 213 9.31 -23.50 5.64
CA ASP A 213 10.72 -23.55 6.01
C ASP A 213 11.34 -22.14 5.99
N ASP A 214 11.95 -21.71 7.10
CA ASP A 214 12.61 -20.40 7.28
C ASP A 214 11.75 -19.22 6.75
N ALA A 215 10.46 -19.23 7.08
CA ALA A 215 9.50 -18.22 6.67
C ALA A 215 8.34 -18.08 7.68
N PRO A 216 7.61 -16.94 7.68
CA PRO A 216 6.47 -16.75 8.59
C PRO A 216 5.32 -17.73 8.33
N THR A 217 4.67 -18.17 9.42
CA THR A 217 3.50 -19.05 9.41
C THR A 217 2.25 -18.29 9.00
N LEU A 218 1.47 -18.83 8.06
CA LEU A 218 0.13 -18.32 7.76
C LEU A 218 -0.84 -18.82 8.85
N VAL A 219 -1.34 -17.92 9.67
CA VAL A 219 -2.24 -18.20 10.78
C VAL A 219 -3.70 -18.16 10.35
N GLY A 220 -4.02 -17.28 9.39
CA GLY A 220 -5.40 -16.95 9.11
C GLY A 220 -5.58 -16.16 7.82
N VAL A 221 -6.83 -16.14 7.35
CA VAL A 221 -7.29 -15.30 6.25
C VAL A 221 -8.59 -14.62 6.70
N GLN A 222 -8.79 -13.39 6.27
CA GLN A 222 -10.05 -12.67 6.41
C GLN A 222 -10.40 -12.05 5.06
N GLN A 223 -11.62 -12.30 4.58
CA GLN A 223 -12.12 -11.64 3.39
C GLN A 223 -12.98 -10.45 3.78
N ARG A 224 -12.84 -9.34 3.06
CA ARG A 224 -13.74 -8.21 3.21
C ARG A 224 -14.84 -8.25 2.14
N ASN A 225 -15.98 -8.87 2.44
CA ASN A 225 -17.06 -9.20 1.49
C ASN A 225 -17.52 -8.07 0.54
N ASN A 226 -17.38 -6.80 0.93
CA ASN A 226 -17.83 -5.66 0.10
C ASN A 226 -16.69 -5.00 -0.69
N ARG A 227 -15.51 -5.64 -0.76
CA ARG A 227 -14.33 -5.15 -1.49
C ARG A 227 -13.56 -6.32 -2.09
N GLN A 228 -12.82 -6.04 -3.17
CA GLN A 228 -11.79 -6.94 -3.70
C GLN A 228 -10.53 -6.87 -2.82
N GLU A 229 -10.67 -7.21 -1.53
CA GLU A 229 -9.62 -7.09 -0.51
C GLU A 229 -9.55 -8.38 0.32
N LEU A 230 -8.34 -8.96 0.42
CA LEU A 230 -8.00 -10.02 1.36
C LEU A 230 -7.02 -9.54 2.40
N ARG A 231 -7.10 -10.12 3.59
CA ARG A 231 -6.11 -9.96 4.65
C ARG A 231 -5.53 -11.30 5.03
N LEU A 232 -4.21 -11.39 5.02
CA LEU A 232 -3.49 -12.58 5.50
C LEU A 232 -2.87 -12.26 6.86
N PHE A 233 -3.01 -13.21 7.79
CA PHE A 233 -2.52 -13.10 9.15
C PHE A 233 -1.30 -13.99 9.30
N TRP A 234 -0.16 -13.39 9.59
CA TRP A 234 1.12 -14.05 9.69
C TRP A 234 1.64 -14.04 11.13
N ARG A 235 2.48 -15.02 11.44
CA ARG A 235 3.28 -15.04 12.68
C ARG A 235 4.71 -15.47 12.39
N ALA A 236 5.68 -14.73 12.93
CA ALA A 236 7.08 -15.14 12.90
C ALA A 236 7.35 -16.20 13.97
N GLU A 237 7.81 -17.38 13.58
CA GLU A 237 8.22 -18.43 14.53
C GLU A 237 9.70 -18.30 14.93
N ALA A 238 10.52 -17.84 13.99
CA ALA A 238 11.97 -17.71 14.12
C ALA A 238 12.45 -16.49 13.30
N PRO A 239 13.62 -15.90 13.62
CA PRO A 239 14.19 -14.85 12.79
C PRO A 239 14.63 -15.44 11.44
N THR A 240 14.42 -14.68 10.36
CA THR A 240 14.93 -15.01 9.03
C THR A 240 15.77 -13.85 8.49
N LEU A 241 16.79 -14.14 7.69
CA LEU A 241 17.57 -13.11 6.98
C LEU A 241 17.12 -12.96 5.52
N ARG A 242 16.13 -13.75 5.10
CA ARG A 242 15.65 -13.76 3.72
C ARG A 242 14.66 -12.64 3.50
N ASN A 243 14.79 -11.98 2.36
CA ASN A 243 13.82 -10.99 1.92
C ASN A 243 12.73 -11.71 1.10
N LEU A 244 11.72 -12.20 1.81
CA LEU A 244 10.66 -13.03 1.23
C LEU A 244 9.52 -12.20 0.66
N THR A 245 9.03 -12.63 -0.50
CA THR A 245 7.81 -12.14 -1.15
C THR A 245 6.68 -13.13 -0.93
N THR A 246 5.53 -12.65 -0.47
CA THR A 246 4.31 -13.45 -0.43
C THR A 246 3.73 -13.52 -1.83
N PHE A 247 3.28 -14.71 -2.24
CA PHE A 247 2.41 -14.84 -3.40
C PHE A 247 1.06 -15.40 -2.96
N LEU A 248 0.01 -14.96 -3.65
CA LEU A 248 -1.29 -15.59 -3.63
C LEU A 248 -1.79 -15.83 -5.04
N HIS A 249 -2.52 -16.92 -5.23
CA HIS A 249 -3.27 -17.22 -6.44
C HIS A 249 -4.73 -17.48 -6.09
N LEU A 250 -5.64 -16.96 -6.89
CA LEU A 250 -7.04 -17.36 -6.87
C LEU A 250 -7.29 -18.30 -8.04
N ILE A 251 -7.71 -19.52 -7.73
CA ILE A 251 -7.96 -20.58 -8.70
C ILE A 251 -9.46 -20.86 -8.77
N ASP A 252 -10.02 -20.84 -9.97
CA ASP A 252 -11.43 -21.17 -10.20
C ASP A 252 -11.68 -22.70 -10.19
N ARG A 253 -12.95 -23.07 -10.31
CA ARG A 253 -13.39 -24.48 -10.36
C ARG A 253 -12.84 -25.27 -11.56
N ASP A 254 -12.43 -24.58 -12.62
CA ASP A 254 -11.86 -25.18 -13.84
C ASP A 254 -10.33 -25.31 -13.73
N GLY A 255 -9.75 -24.95 -12.56
CA GLY A 255 -8.32 -25.00 -12.29
C GLY A 255 -7.54 -23.85 -12.92
N ARG A 256 -8.21 -22.81 -13.42
CA ARG A 256 -7.57 -21.64 -14.03
C ARG A 256 -7.24 -20.63 -12.94
N ARG A 257 -6.08 -20.00 -13.05
CA ARG A 257 -5.70 -18.88 -12.18
C ARG A 257 -6.35 -17.60 -12.69
N VAL A 258 -7.32 -17.09 -11.93
CA VAL A 258 -8.11 -15.89 -12.29
C VAL A 258 -7.58 -14.61 -11.65
N ALA A 259 -6.76 -14.72 -10.59
CA ALA A 259 -6.01 -13.59 -10.03
C ALA A 259 -4.69 -14.08 -9.42
N GLN A 260 -3.72 -13.17 -9.34
CA GLN A 260 -2.43 -13.39 -8.71
C GLN A 260 -1.94 -12.09 -8.10
N VAL A 261 -1.37 -12.16 -6.90
CA VAL A 261 -0.68 -11.03 -6.26
C VAL A 261 0.64 -11.51 -5.68
N ASP A 262 1.71 -10.78 -5.98
CA ASP A 262 3.04 -10.95 -5.42
C ASP A 262 3.43 -9.67 -4.70
N LYS A 263 3.69 -9.73 -3.39
CA LYS A 263 3.91 -8.53 -2.57
C LYS A 263 4.99 -8.76 -1.51
N LEU A 264 5.91 -7.80 -1.40
CA LEU A 264 6.80 -7.70 -0.24
C LEU A 264 5.99 -7.20 0.96
N PRO A 265 6.14 -7.77 2.16
CA PRO A 265 5.36 -7.33 3.31
C PRO A 265 5.49 -5.83 3.61
N GLY A 266 4.37 -5.21 3.97
CA GLY A 266 4.22 -3.78 4.15
C GLY A 266 4.48 -2.95 2.90
N ASP A 267 4.32 -3.53 1.71
CA ASP A 267 4.70 -2.93 0.42
C ASP A 267 6.18 -2.48 0.40
N GLY A 268 7.04 -3.29 1.03
CA GLY A 268 8.47 -3.00 1.19
C GLY A 268 8.82 -2.20 2.44
N SER A 269 7.85 -1.64 3.17
CA SER A 269 8.12 -0.90 4.41
C SER A 269 8.41 -1.82 5.62
N TYR A 270 8.02 -3.10 5.57
CA TYR A 270 8.12 -4.03 6.69
C TYR A 270 8.58 -5.43 6.32
N LEU A 271 9.79 -5.50 5.77
CA LEU A 271 10.40 -6.71 5.22
C LEU A 271 10.58 -7.85 6.24
N THR A 272 10.52 -9.10 5.80
CA THR A 272 10.63 -10.28 6.67
C THR A 272 11.89 -10.33 7.57
N PRO A 273 13.06 -9.78 7.20
CA PRO A 273 14.20 -9.70 8.12
C PRO A 273 13.99 -8.79 9.35
N THR A 274 12.99 -7.91 9.35
CA THR A 274 12.68 -7.06 10.51
C THR A 274 11.75 -7.73 11.51
N TRP A 275 11.17 -8.88 11.16
CA TRP A 275 10.19 -9.56 11.98
C TRP A 275 10.87 -10.26 13.16
N THR A 276 10.30 -10.09 14.34
CA THR A 276 10.82 -10.74 15.55
C THR A 276 9.98 -11.97 15.93
N PRO A 277 10.56 -13.02 16.53
CA PRO A 277 9.78 -14.20 16.93
C PRO A 277 8.60 -13.86 17.83
N GLY A 278 7.42 -14.42 17.52
CA GLY A 278 6.16 -14.16 18.19
C GLY A 278 5.40 -12.92 17.67
N GLU A 279 6.03 -12.11 16.84
CA GLU A 279 5.39 -10.98 16.17
C GLU A 279 4.33 -11.47 15.18
N ARG A 280 3.28 -10.67 15.04
CA ARG A 280 2.08 -11.00 14.29
C ARG A 280 1.80 -9.88 13.30
N VAL A 281 1.65 -10.23 12.03
CA VAL A 281 1.52 -9.25 10.94
C VAL A 281 0.25 -9.48 10.17
N ILE A 282 -0.50 -8.41 9.93
CA ILE A 282 -1.75 -8.41 9.15
C ILE A 282 -1.44 -7.68 7.85
N GLU A 283 -1.32 -8.43 6.77
CA GLU A 283 -1.03 -7.88 5.44
C GLU A 283 -2.32 -7.74 4.63
N ARG A 284 -2.49 -6.58 3.98
CA ARG A 284 -3.59 -6.33 3.05
C ARG A 284 -3.17 -6.61 1.61
N TYR A 285 -4.04 -7.31 0.88
CA TYR A 285 -3.90 -7.61 -0.54
C TYR A 285 -5.16 -7.14 -1.27
N ASP A 286 -4.98 -6.18 -2.18
CA ASP A 286 -6.03 -5.81 -3.13
C ASP A 286 -5.98 -6.77 -4.32
N ILE A 287 -7.14 -7.28 -4.73
CA ILE A 287 -7.24 -8.34 -5.74
C ILE A 287 -7.61 -7.72 -7.08
N ASP A 288 -6.72 -7.90 -8.06
CA ASP A 288 -6.98 -7.56 -9.45
C ASP A 288 -7.24 -8.85 -10.25
N PHE A 289 -8.42 -8.92 -10.86
CA PHE A 289 -8.85 -10.09 -11.61
C PHE A 289 -8.46 -9.98 -13.08
N ALA A 290 -8.04 -11.10 -13.66
CA ALA A 290 -7.64 -11.16 -15.06
C ALA A 290 -8.81 -10.95 -16.04
N ASP A 291 -10.03 -11.23 -15.61
CA ASP A 291 -11.26 -10.95 -16.36
C ASP A 291 -12.31 -10.25 -15.49
N SER A 292 -13.20 -9.48 -16.13
CA SER A 292 -14.25 -8.70 -15.48
C SER A 292 -15.48 -9.52 -15.12
N CYS A 293 -15.53 -10.80 -15.50
CA CYS A 293 -16.68 -11.68 -15.36
C CYS A 293 -16.61 -12.55 -14.10
N HIS A 294 -15.59 -12.30 -13.26
CA HIS A 294 -15.46 -12.88 -11.94
C HIS A 294 -16.59 -12.45 -11.00
N GLY A 295 -16.80 -13.22 -9.94
CA GLY A 295 -17.66 -12.86 -8.81
C GLY A 295 -18.72 -13.92 -8.49
N GLU A 296 -19.12 -13.98 -7.23
CA GLU A 296 -20.03 -14.97 -6.61
C GLU A 296 -19.59 -16.45 -6.67
N ASP A 297 -18.71 -16.82 -7.59
CA ASP A 297 -18.16 -18.16 -7.64
C ASP A 297 -17.10 -18.37 -6.54
N PRO A 298 -17.09 -19.54 -5.88
CA PRO A 298 -16.04 -19.89 -4.93
C PRO A 298 -14.70 -20.07 -5.65
N LEU A 299 -13.66 -19.42 -5.12
CA LEU A 299 -12.29 -19.50 -5.60
C LEU A 299 -11.39 -20.14 -4.54
N THR A 300 -10.54 -21.06 -4.97
CA THR A 300 -9.52 -21.64 -4.10
C THR A 300 -8.37 -20.65 -3.93
N LEU A 301 -8.12 -20.24 -2.69
CA LEU A 301 -7.00 -19.37 -2.35
C LEU A 301 -5.74 -20.21 -2.08
N VAL A 302 -4.71 -20.03 -2.90
CA VAL A 302 -3.41 -20.69 -2.74
C VAL A 302 -2.38 -19.64 -2.33
N VAL A 303 -1.64 -19.88 -1.25
CA VAL A 303 -0.68 -18.91 -0.69
C VAL A 303 0.67 -19.57 -0.42
N GLY A 304 1.76 -18.82 -0.60
CA GLY A 304 3.07 -19.23 -0.13
C GLY A 304 4.10 -18.11 -0.13
N TRP A 305 5.35 -18.50 0.08
CA TRP A 305 6.50 -17.60 0.09
C TRP A 305 7.51 -17.96 -1.00
N TYR A 306 8.23 -16.96 -1.50
CA TYR A 306 9.46 -17.17 -2.26
C TYR A 306 10.49 -16.09 -1.97
N GLU A 307 11.74 -16.37 -2.32
CA GLU A 307 12.84 -15.42 -2.22
C GLU A 307 13.23 -14.91 -3.61
N LEU A 308 12.90 -13.65 -3.91
CA LEU A 308 13.17 -13.06 -5.22
C LEU A 308 14.68 -13.01 -5.52
N ALA A 309 15.50 -12.73 -4.51
CA ALA A 309 16.97 -12.66 -4.65
C ALA A 309 17.63 -14.02 -4.94
N ALA A 310 16.91 -15.12 -4.73
CA ALA A 310 17.37 -16.48 -4.99
C ALA A 310 16.63 -17.09 -6.19
N ASP A 311 16.56 -16.36 -7.31
CA ASP A 311 15.90 -16.77 -8.56
C ASP A 311 14.44 -17.22 -8.39
N GLY A 312 13.73 -16.62 -7.43
CA GLY A 312 12.34 -16.97 -7.14
C GLY A 312 12.16 -18.28 -6.37
N ALA A 313 13.19 -18.73 -5.63
CA ALA A 313 13.13 -19.96 -4.85
C ALA A 313 11.95 -19.96 -3.88
N ARG A 314 11.00 -20.88 -4.10
CA ARG A 314 9.82 -21.10 -3.25
C ARG A 314 10.21 -21.71 -1.90
N ARG A 315 9.44 -21.40 -0.86
CA ARG A 315 9.65 -21.95 0.50
C ARG A 315 8.80 -23.20 0.69
N SER A 316 9.44 -24.33 0.95
CA SER A 316 8.76 -25.61 1.16
C SER A 316 7.86 -25.57 2.40
N ARG A 317 6.78 -26.35 2.37
CA ARG A 317 5.94 -26.57 3.54
C ARG A 317 6.65 -27.44 4.58
N VAL A 318 6.37 -27.17 5.85
CA VAL A 318 6.78 -28.00 6.99
C VAL A 318 5.60 -28.23 7.94
N ASP A 319 5.70 -29.23 8.80
CA ASP A 319 4.76 -29.39 9.92
C ASP A 319 5.14 -28.50 11.11
N ALA A 320 4.33 -28.53 12.18
CA ALA A 320 4.58 -27.73 13.37
C ALA A 320 5.89 -28.12 14.13
N ALA A 321 6.45 -29.30 13.86
CA ALA A 321 7.72 -29.75 14.42
C ALA A 321 8.91 -29.44 13.48
N GLY A 322 8.67 -28.84 12.31
CA GLY A 322 9.67 -28.49 11.32
C GLY A 322 10.04 -29.63 10.36
N ASN A 323 9.27 -30.73 10.33
CA ASN A 323 9.51 -31.80 9.37
C ASN A 323 8.99 -31.41 7.98
N PRO A 324 9.69 -31.76 6.88
CA PRO A 324 9.23 -31.43 5.53
C PRO A 324 7.86 -32.02 5.19
N LEU A 325 7.02 -31.21 4.56
CA LEU A 325 5.76 -31.62 3.92
C LEU A 325 5.87 -31.46 2.40
N PRO A 326 5.05 -32.17 1.61
CA PRO A 326 5.00 -31.97 0.16
C PRO A 326 4.54 -30.55 -0.22
N GLY A 327 5.13 -30.01 -1.28
CA GLY A 327 4.75 -28.72 -1.87
C GLY A 327 5.38 -27.50 -1.19
N ASP A 328 5.06 -26.33 -1.73
CA ASP A 328 5.61 -25.02 -1.38
C ASP A 328 4.54 -23.93 -1.26
N SER A 329 3.28 -24.35 -1.26
CA SER A 329 2.10 -23.50 -1.13
C SER A 329 1.01 -24.24 -0.38
N VAL A 330 0.15 -23.50 0.31
CA VAL A 330 -1.01 -24.03 1.02
C VAL A 330 -2.30 -23.60 0.36
N ILE A 331 -3.32 -24.47 0.37
CA ILE A 331 -4.70 -24.07 0.14
C ILE A 331 -5.19 -23.41 1.44
N ALA A 332 -5.24 -22.08 1.43
CA ALA A 332 -5.58 -21.29 2.61
C ALA A 332 -7.10 -21.23 2.87
N GLY A 333 -7.91 -21.63 1.89
CA GLY A 333 -9.37 -21.71 2.01
C GLY A 333 -10.07 -21.42 0.69
N THR A 334 -11.38 -21.23 0.79
CA THR A 334 -12.23 -20.79 -0.32
C THR A 334 -12.74 -19.37 -0.05
N VAL A 335 -12.65 -18.48 -1.04
CA VAL A 335 -13.08 -17.09 -0.98
C VAL A 335 -14.04 -16.78 -2.12
N THR A 336 -14.95 -15.82 -1.93
CA THR A 336 -15.97 -15.47 -2.93
C THR A 336 -16.13 -13.97 -3.02
N PHE A 337 -15.71 -13.35 -4.12
CA PHE A 337 -15.75 -11.90 -4.27
C PHE A 337 -17.08 -11.42 -4.87
N PRO A 338 -17.53 -10.21 -4.52
CA PRO A 338 -18.73 -9.64 -5.12
C PRO A 338 -18.49 -9.29 -6.59
N ILE A 339 -19.56 -9.29 -7.37
CA ILE A 339 -19.55 -8.73 -8.72
C ILE A 339 -19.36 -7.22 -8.64
N THR A 340 -18.65 -6.66 -9.63
CA THR A 340 -18.45 -5.21 -9.75
C THR A 340 -19.04 -4.67 -11.05
N ALA A 341 -19.72 -3.53 -10.94
CA ALA A 341 -20.11 -2.74 -12.10
C ALA A 341 -18.94 -1.89 -12.58
N HIS A 342 -18.82 -1.75 -13.91
CA HIS A 342 -17.74 -1.03 -14.56
C HIS A 342 -18.32 -0.06 -15.59
N PRO A 343 -17.71 1.13 -15.80
CA PRO A 343 -18.05 1.94 -16.96
C PRO A 343 -17.63 1.20 -18.25
N PRO A 344 -18.33 1.39 -19.38
CA PRO A 344 -18.06 0.63 -20.62
C PRO A 344 -16.61 0.70 -21.09
N GLU A 345 -15.95 1.84 -20.93
CA GLU A 345 -14.55 2.07 -21.32
C GLU A 345 -13.53 1.27 -20.49
N ALA A 346 -13.92 0.73 -19.34
CA ALA A 346 -13.04 -0.10 -18.51
C ALA A 346 -13.02 -1.57 -18.93
N LEU A 347 -13.91 -1.99 -19.84
CA LEU A 347 -14.05 -3.38 -20.25
C LEU A 347 -13.58 -3.60 -21.68
N THR A 348 -12.96 -4.76 -21.92
CA THR A 348 -12.80 -5.28 -23.28
C THR A 348 -14.04 -6.08 -23.62
N LEU A 349 -14.92 -5.50 -24.43
CA LEU A 349 -16.23 -6.07 -24.72
C LEU A 349 -16.19 -6.97 -25.97
N PRO A 350 -16.98 -8.06 -26.00
CA PRO A 350 -17.19 -8.83 -27.22
C PRO A 350 -17.96 -8.01 -28.26
N ALA A 351 -18.23 -8.61 -29.43
CA ALA A 351 -19.15 -8.02 -30.39
C ALA A 351 -20.50 -7.76 -29.72
N ALA A 352 -21.05 -6.56 -29.94
CA ALA A 352 -22.29 -6.16 -29.31
C ALA A 352 -23.47 -6.90 -29.94
N ASP A 353 -24.27 -7.56 -29.11
CA ASP A 353 -25.56 -8.14 -29.47
C ASP A 353 -26.66 -7.06 -29.39
N ASP A 354 -26.49 -6.07 -28.50
CA ASP A 354 -27.39 -4.94 -28.27
C ASP A 354 -28.88 -5.32 -28.13
N LEU A 355 -29.16 -6.35 -27.32
CA LEU A 355 -30.50 -6.91 -27.16
C LEU A 355 -31.19 -6.31 -25.94
N ALA A 356 -32.28 -5.58 -26.16
CA ALA A 356 -33.09 -5.03 -25.07
C ALA A 356 -33.92 -6.13 -24.39
N LEU A 357 -33.81 -6.25 -23.06
CA LEU A 357 -34.61 -7.12 -22.22
C LEU A 357 -35.50 -6.28 -21.30
N GLY A 358 -36.60 -5.77 -21.86
CA GLY A 358 -37.48 -4.81 -21.17
C GLY A 358 -36.99 -3.37 -21.30
N GLU A 359 -37.42 -2.48 -20.40
CA GLU A 359 -37.11 -1.05 -20.45
C GLU A 359 -35.75 -0.70 -19.80
N ASP A 360 -35.37 -1.44 -18.76
CA ASP A 360 -34.28 -1.06 -17.84
C ASP A 360 -33.00 -1.89 -18.00
N LEU A 361 -33.03 -2.94 -18.84
CA LEU A 361 -31.94 -3.92 -18.97
C LEU A 361 -31.65 -4.23 -20.44
N MET A 362 -30.36 -4.33 -20.76
CA MET A 362 -29.87 -4.67 -22.08
C MET A 362 -28.77 -5.72 -21.98
N LEU A 363 -28.84 -6.76 -22.79
CA LEU A 363 -27.71 -7.66 -23.03
C LEU A 363 -26.82 -7.01 -24.09
N TYR A 364 -25.71 -6.45 -23.64
CA TYR A 364 -24.75 -5.76 -24.49
C TYR A 364 -23.98 -6.73 -25.37
N GLY A 365 -23.56 -7.88 -24.83
CA GLY A 365 -22.85 -8.89 -25.60
C GLY A 365 -22.68 -10.20 -24.84
N SER A 366 -22.25 -11.22 -25.56
CA SER A 366 -22.13 -12.58 -25.03
C SER A 366 -20.92 -13.32 -25.57
N VAL A 367 -20.37 -14.23 -24.75
CA VAL A 367 -19.34 -15.20 -25.16
C VAL A 367 -19.70 -16.56 -24.59
N VAL A 368 -19.91 -17.56 -25.45
CA VAL A 368 -20.14 -18.94 -25.03
C VAL A 368 -18.83 -19.72 -25.11
N ASN A 369 -18.48 -20.41 -24.01
CA ASN A 369 -17.26 -21.18 -23.87
C ASN A 369 -17.58 -22.67 -23.80
N GLY A 370 -16.74 -23.49 -24.44
CA GLY A 370 -16.86 -24.95 -24.44
C GLY A 370 -17.56 -25.56 -25.66
N GLU A 371 -17.65 -24.82 -26.77
CA GLU A 371 -18.19 -25.32 -28.04
C GLU A 371 -17.13 -25.98 -28.95
N PRO A 372 -17.52 -26.93 -29.83
CA PRO A 372 -18.86 -27.57 -29.90
C PRO A 372 -19.11 -28.47 -28.69
N ALA A 373 -20.35 -28.50 -28.22
CA ALA A 373 -20.72 -29.21 -27.01
C ALA A 373 -21.23 -30.64 -27.30
N GLN A 374 -21.19 -31.50 -26.29
CA GLN A 374 -21.85 -32.82 -26.33
C GLN A 374 -23.02 -32.84 -25.33
N PRO A 375 -24.00 -33.75 -25.48
CA PRO A 375 -25.02 -33.97 -24.45
C PRO A 375 -24.37 -34.21 -23.08
N GLY A 376 -24.86 -33.54 -22.04
CA GLY A 376 -24.27 -33.60 -20.70
C GLY A 376 -22.99 -32.75 -20.50
N ALA A 377 -22.51 -32.02 -21.50
CA ALA A 377 -21.33 -31.18 -21.34
C ALA A 377 -21.58 -30.02 -20.36
N ALA A 378 -20.58 -29.73 -19.53
CA ALA A 378 -20.54 -28.52 -18.70
C ALA A 378 -19.97 -27.36 -19.52
N LEU A 379 -20.70 -26.26 -19.56
CA LEU A 379 -20.37 -25.06 -20.33
C LEU A 379 -20.37 -23.82 -19.45
N SER A 380 -19.88 -22.71 -20.01
CA SER A 380 -20.06 -21.39 -19.43
C SER A 380 -20.41 -20.36 -20.48
N THR A 381 -21.13 -19.32 -20.08
CA THR A 381 -21.37 -18.14 -20.91
C THR A 381 -21.06 -16.89 -20.12
N ASP A 382 -20.31 -15.98 -20.73
CA ASP A 382 -20.04 -14.65 -20.19
C ASP A 382 -21.06 -13.70 -20.81
N LEU A 383 -21.91 -13.12 -19.98
CA LEU A 383 -22.97 -12.21 -20.41
C LEU A 383 -22.66 -10.81 -19.90
N TYR A 384 -22.56 -9.86 -20.82
CA TYR A 384 -22.29 -8.46 -20.54
C TYR A 384 -23.61 -7.72 -20.55
N TRP A 385 -24.01 -7.22 -19.39
CA TRP A 385 -25.26 -6.54 -19.19
C TRP A 385 -25.05 -5.05 -19.04
N GLN A 386 -25.95 -4.25 -19.60
CA GLN A 386 -26.02 -2.81 -19.38
C GLN A 386 -27.34 -2.44 -18.71
N ALA A 387 -27.26 -1.62 -17.67
CA ALA A 387 -28.41 -0.99 -17.06
C ALA A 387 -28.75 0.28 -17.85
N THR A 388 -30.00 0.44 -18.28
CA THR A 388 -30.49 1.69 -18.89
C THR A 388 -31.12 2.62 -17.86
N ALA A 389 -31.45 2.11 -16.66
CA ALA A 389 -31.85 2.84 -15.46
C ALA A 389 -31.13 2.28 -14.22
N THR A 390 -31.16 2.97 -13.08
CA THR A 390 -30.55 2.43 -11.85
C THR A 390 -31.28 1.16 -11.39
N LEU A 391 -30.57 0.04 -11.32
CA LEU A 391 -31.09 -1.27 -10.93
C LEU A 391 -30.47 -1.74 -9.61
N ASN A 392 -31.27 -2.42 -8.78
CA ASN A 392 -30.80 -3.09 -7.56
C ASN A 392 -30.86 -4.61 -7.67
N THR A 393 -31.61 -5.13 -8.65
CA THR A 393 -31.74 -6.56 -8.93
C THR A 393 -32.25 -6.73 -10.35
N ALA A 394 -31.79 -7.77 -11.02
CA ALA A 394 -32.27 -8.18 -12.32
C ALA A 394 -32.27 -9.72 -12.36
N PRO A 395 -33.39 -10.36 -11.98
CA PRO A 395 -33.51 -11.80 -12.11
C PRO A 395 -33.55 -12.18 -13.58
N ILE A 396 -32.83 -13.23 -13.97
CA ILE A 396 -32.90 -13.78 -15.33
C ILE A 396 -32.97 -15.30 -15.27
N THR A 397 -33.51 -15.87 -16.34
CA THR A 397 -33.40 -17.30 -16.63
C THR A 397 -32.63 -17.46 -17.93
N LEU A 398 -31.54 -18.22 -17.90
CA LEU A 398 -30.87 -18.73 -19.09
C LEU A 398 -31.55 -20.04 -19.47
N GLN A 399 -32.01 -20.15 -20.71
CA GLN A 399 -32.71 -21.34 -21.19
C GLN A 399 -32.24 -21.77 -22.58
N LEU A 400 -32.38 -23.06 -22.84
CA LEU A 400 -32.17 -23.68 -24.14
C LEU A 400 -33.52 -23.92 -24.82
N ARG A 401 -33.71 -23.46 -26.05
CA ARG A 401 -34.93 -23.73 -26.82
C ARG A 401 -34.82 -25.09 -27.52
N THR A 402 -35.64 -26.06 -27.11
CA THR A 402 -35.75 -27.37 -27.77
C THR A 402 -37.10 -27.53 -28.48
N ASP A 403 -37.24 -28.57 -29.30
CA ASP A 403 -38.51 -28.91 -29.98
C ASP A 403 -39.63 -29.26 -28.99
N GLU A 404 -39.28 -29.76 -27.80
CA GLU A 404 -40.24 -30.09 -26.73
C GLU A 404 -40.62 -28.87 -25.87
N GLY A 405 -39.87 -27.77 -25.99
CA GLY A 405 -40.05 -26.55 -25.21
C GLY A 405 -38.74 -25.96 -24.68
N PRO A 406 -38.81 -24.85 -23.92
CA PRO A 406 -37.64 -24.27 -23.29
C PRO A 406 -37.19 -25.11 -22.08
N VAL A 407 -35.89 -25.33 -21.97
CA VAL A 407 -35.24 -26.00 -20.83
C VAL A 407 -34.42 -24.96 -20.07
N ALA A 408 -34.76 -24.69 -18.82
CA ALA A 408 -33.99 -23.78 -17.98
C ALA A 408 -32.62 -24.38 -17.64
N LEU A 409 -31.55 -23.67 -17.99
CA LEU A 409 -30.16 -24.05 -17.76
C LEU A 409 -29.59 -23.37 -16.51
N TRP A 410 -30.05 -22.16 -16.22
CA TRP A 410 -29.67 -21.39 -15.03
C TRP A 410 -30.78 -20.39 -14.66
N GLN A 411 -30.96 -20.11 -13.38
CA GLN A 411 -31.90 -19.10 -12.90
C GLN A 411 -31.33 -18.39 -11.67
N GLY A 412 -31.39 -17.06 -11.64
CA GLY A 412 -30.85 -16.27 -10.54
C GLY A 412 -30.84 -14.78 -10.84
N VAL A 413 -30.09 -14.01 -10.06
CA VAL A 413 -29.95 -12.55 -10.22
C VAL A 413 -28.60 -12.23 -10.86
N ILE A 414 -28.57 -11.28 -11.80
CA ILE A 414 -27.34 -10.87 -12.51
C ILE A 414 -26.28 -10.41 -11.51
N ALA A 415 -26.62 -9.47 -10.63
CA ALA A 415 -25.71 -8.88 -9.65
C ALA A 415 -26.47 -8.60 -8.34
N PRO A 416 -26.54 -9.57 -7.42
CA PRO A 416 -27.20 -9.37 -6.13
C PRO A 416 -26.43 -8.33 -5.30
N ASP A 417 -27.15 -7.39 -4.68
CA ASP A 417 -26.60 -6.38 -3.75
C ASP A 417 -25.53 -5.44 -4.34
N VAL A 418 -25.43 -5.37 -5.68
CA VAL A 418 -24.55 -4.43 -6.39
C VAL A 418 -25.34 -3.17 -6.79
N PRO A 419 -24.93 -1.97 -6.39
CA PRO A 419 -25.54 -0.74 -6.88
C PRO A 419 -25.17 -0.55 -8.35
N TRP A 420 -26.13 -0.71 -9.25
CA TRP A 420 -25.91 -0.67 -10.69
C TRP A 420 -26.53 0.58 -11.30
N HIS A 421 -25.68 1.54 -11.70
CA HIS A 421 -26.14 2.81 -12.23
C HIS A 421 -26.38 2.73 -13.74
N ALA A 422 -27.23 3.63 -14.24
CA ALA A 422 -27.49 3.75 -15.67
C ALA A 422 -26.20 3.96 -16.47
N GLY A 423 -26.01 3.15 -17.51
CA GLY A 423 -24.87 3.17 -18.41
C GLY A 423 -23.73 2.24 -18.00
N GLU A 424 -23.65 1.80 -16.74
CA GLU A 424 -22.63 0.86 -16.28
C GLU A 424 -22.89 -0.55 -16.83
N LEU A 425 -21.79 -1.29 -17.00
CA LEU A 425 -21.78 -2.68 -17.42
C LEU A 425 -21.45 -3.61 -16.27
N ILE A 426 -22.10 -4.76 -16.26
CA ILE A 426 -21.76 -5.90 -15.40
C ILE A 426 -21.49 -7.08 -16.32
N CYS A 427 -20.33 -7.73 -16.15
CA CYS A 427 -20.14 -9.04 -16.73
C CYS A 427 -20.52 -10.13 -15.72
N ARG A 428 -21.35 -11.07 -16.15
CA ARG A 428 -21.74 -12.23 -15.35
C ARG A 428 -21.40 -13.51 -16.09
N ARG A 429 -20.43 -14.26 -15.58
CA ARG A 429 -20.19 -15.64 -16.01
C ARG A 429 -21.25 -16.55 -15.42
N LEU A 430 -21.94 -17.29 -16.28
CA LEU A 430 -22.94 -18.29 -15.90
C LEU A 430 -22.44 -19.67 -16.28
N HIS A 431 -22.57 -20.60 -15.33
CA HIS A 431 -22.16 -21.98 -15.48
C HIS A 431 -23.39 -22.88 -15.54
N PHE A 432 -23.43 -23.78 -16.52
CA PHE A 432 -24.58 -24.67 -16.74
C PHE A 432 -24.15 -25.99 -17.38
N THR A 433 -25.01 -27.00 -17.29
CA THR A 433 -24.80 -28.33 -17.90
C THR A 433 -25.94 -28.62 -18.87
N LEU A 434 -25.61 -29.14 -20.05
CA LEU A 434 -26.62 -29.51 -21.03
C LEU A 434 -27.38 -30.77 -20.60
N PRO A 435 -28.65 -30.94 -21.01
CA PRO A 435 -29.36 -32.20 -20.85
C PRO A 435 -28.59 -33.37 -21.51
N THR A 436 -28.56 -34.52 -20.84
CA THR A 436 -27.83 -35.72 -21.31
C THR A 436 -28.53 -36.44 -22.45
N ASP A 437 -29.83 -36.21 -22.63
CA ASP A 437 -30.72 -36.77 -23.63
C ASP A 437 -30.89 -35.87 -24.86
N LEU A 438 -30.17 -34.75 -24.91
CA LEU A 438 -30.21 -33.81 -26.02
C LEU A 438 -29.71 -34.48 -27.30
N ALA A 439 -30.48 -34.36 -28.39
CA ALA A 439 -30.04 -34.84 -29.70
C ALA A 439 -28.96 -33.93 -30.29
N ALA A 440 -28.20 -34.43 -31.27
CA ALA A 440 -27.30 -33.59 -32.03
C ALA A 440 -28.09 -32.56 -32.85
N GLY A 441 -27.67 -31.30 -32.84
CA GLY A 441 -28.37 -30.21 -33.51
C GLY A 441 -27.92 -28.83 -33.08
N ASP A 442 -28.55 -27.82 -33.67
CA ASP A 442 -28.34 -26.41 -33.33
C ASP A 442 -29.50 -25.94 -32.44
N TYR A 443 -29.19 -25.48 -31.23
CA TYR A 443 -30.18 -25.07 -30.25
C TYR A 443 -30.04 -23.59 -29.90
N PRO A 444 -31.09 -22.77 -30.01
CA PRO A 444 -31.05 -21.38 -29.56
C PRO A 444 -30.84 -21.28 -28.05
N LEU A 445 -29.85 -20.48 -27.64
CA LEU A 445 -29.71 -20.01 -26.27
C LEU A 445 -30.45 -18.69 -26.11
N GLU A 446 -31.31 -18.63 -25.10
CA GLU A 446 -32.17 -17.50 -24.82
C GLU A 446 -32.01 -17.06 -23.36
N VAL A 447 -32.12 -15.76 -23.15
CA VAL A 447 -32.26 -15.16 -21.82
C VAL A 447 -33.67 -14.61 -21.65
N VAL A 448 -34.23 -14.78 -20.45
CA VAL A 448 -35.58 -14.33 -20.10
C VAL A 448 -35.51 -13.47 -18.84
N ALA A 449 -35.94 -12.22 -18.96
CA ALA A 449 -36.21 -11.33 -17.81
C ALA A 449 -37.65 -11.58 -17.28
N PRO A 450 -37.99 -11.21 -16.03
CA PRO A 450 -39.22 -11.66 -15.37
C PRO A 450 -40.51 -11.25 -16.09
N GLU A 451 -40.49 -10.13 -16.81
CA GLU A 451 -41.61 -9.59 -17.59
C GLU A 451 -41.26 -9.44 -19.08
N GLY A 452 -40.15 -10.05 -19.52
CA GLY A 452 -39.64 -9.95 -20.89
C GLY A 452 -39.96 -11.17 -21.75
N GLU A 453 -40.04 -10.97 -23.05
CA GLU A 453 -40.07 -12.08 -24.01
C GLU A 453 -38.69 -12.77 -24.07
N PRO A 454 -38.64 -14.09 -24.32
CA PRO A 454 -37.38 -14.79 -24.51
C PRO A 454 -36.55 -14.19 -25.64
N THR A 455 -35.32 -13.83 -25.31
CA THR A 455 -34.43 -13.14 -26.24
C THR A 455 -33.26 -14.04 -26.59
N ARG A 456 -33.20 -14.47 -27.86
CA ARG A 456 -32.12 -15.31 -28.39
C ARG A 456 -30.86 -14.47 -28.57
N PHE A 457 -29.74 -14.94 -28.03
CA PHE A 457 -28.43 -14.30 -28.16
C PHE A 457 -27.39 -15.18 -28.85
N HIS A 458 -27.51 -16.51 -28.75
CA HIS A 458 -26.54 -17.43 -29.36
C HIS A 458 -27.23 -18.68 -29.95
N THR A 459 -26.49 -19.42 -30.78
CA THR A 459 -26.92 -20.73 -31.29
C THR A 459 -25.87 -21.76 -30.89
N LEU A 460 -26.23 -22.63 -29.96
CA LEU A 460 -25.34 -23.65 -29.44
C LEU A 460 -25.31 -24.86 -30.38
N GLN A 461 -24.11 -25.28 -30.77
CA GLN A 461 -23.92 -26.49 -31.59
C GLN A 461 -23.68 -27.71 -30.70
N VAL A 462 -24.56 -28.71 -30.80
CA VAL A 462 -24.46 -29.98 -30.08
C VAL A 462 -24.05 -31.08 -31.05
N ALA A 463 -22.82 -31.57 -30.86
CA ALA A 463 -22.25 -32.68 -31.59
C ALA A 463 -22.87 -34.02 -31.12
N PRO A 464 -22.89 -35.04 -31.99
CA PRO A 464 -23.42 -36.37 -31.66
C PRO A 464 -22.65 -37.12 -30.59
#